data_AF-A0A816BVC2-F1
#
_entry.id   AF-A0A816BVC2-F1
#
_cell.length_a   1.000
_cell.length_b   1.000
_cell.length_c   1.000
_cell.angle_alpha   90.00
_cell.angle_beta   90.00
_cell.angle_gamma   90.00
#
_symmetry.space_group_name_H-M   'P 1'
#
loop_
_entity.id
_entity.type
_entity.pdbx_description
1 polymer ?
#
loop_
_entity_poly.entity_id
_entity_poly.type
_entity_poly.pdbx_seq_one_letter_code
_entity_poly.pdbx_strand_id
1 'polypeptide(L)'
;YLRIPNWCDKAPTVSINGQVVFDRKTPDNGSFIIINRLWNNNDVVLLTLPLDFTIKTWTQNKNSVSIHYGPLTFSLAIDEQYNRIGGTNEWPEYEVIAKSNWNYGLLLSSRDQWKLSRVKKTNYTENIFTQENIPMNIQVRARRIPQWIKDQENVVGILPQSPVESKEIDETVTLIPMGAARLRITAFPTIAQ
;
A
#
# COMPACT_ATOMS: atom_id res chain seq x y z
N TYR A 1 20.59 -3.45 -19.41
CA TYR A 1 20.19 -2.42 -18.43
C TYR A 1 19.16 -3.02 -17.50
N LEU A 2 19.36 -2.93 -16.19
CA LEU A 2 18.42 -3.42 -15.18
C LEU A 2 17.81 -2.22 -14.46
N ARG A 3 16.48 -2.06 -14.51
CA ARG A 3 15.80 -0.96 -13.81
C ARG A 3 15.83 -1.21 -12.30
N ILE A 4 16.30 -0.21 -11.56
CA ILE A 4 16.17 -0.13 -10.11
C ILE A 4 15.02 0.83 -9.80
N PRO A 5 13.89 0.34 -9.26
CA PRO A 5 12.74 1.19 -8.99
C PRO A 5 13.01 2.18 -7.85
N ASN A 6 12.37 3.36 -7.92
CA ASN A 6 12.54 4.44 -6.94
C ASN A 6 12.19 4.05 -5.48
N TRP A 7 11.37 3.00 -5.30
CA TRP A 7 11.01 2.50 -3.96
C TRP A 7 12.12 1.67 -3.31
N CYS A 8 13.17 1.31 -4.05
CA CYS A 8 14.26 0.46 -3.57
C CYS A 8 15.29 1.28 -2.79
N ASP A 9 14.96 1.63 -1.55
CA ASP A 9 15.84 2.48 -0.70
C ASP A 9 17.10 1.74 -0.21
N LYS A 10 17.04 0.42 -0.07
CA LYS A 10 18.21 -0.41 0.26
C LYS A 10 18.95 -0.81 -1.02
N ALA A 11 20.26 -1.06 -0.89
CA ALA A 11 21.10 -1.46 -2.00
C ALA A 11 20.57 -2.76 -2.66
N PRO A 12 20.28 -2.75 -3.98
CA PRO A 12 19.97 -3.98 -4.70
C PRO A 12 21.25 -4.80 -4.91
N THR A 13 21.08 -6.09 -5.16
CA THR A 13 22.19 -6.99 -5.49
C THR A 13 22.01 -7.54 -6.89
N VAL A 14 23.08 -7.52 -7.69
CA VAL A 14 23.14 -8.19 -8.98
C VAL A 14 24.24 -9.23 -8.95
N SER A 15 23.92 -10.46 -9.32
CA SER A 15 24.93 -11.49 -9.57
C SER A 15 24.84 -12.02 -10.98
N ILE A 16 26.00 -12.43 -11.51
CA ILE A 16 26.14 -13.10 -12.80
C ILE A 16 26.85 -14.42 -12.54
N ASN A 17 26.20 -15.53 -12.91
CA ASN A 17 26.72 -16.89 -12.67
C ASN A 17 27.16 -17.12 -11.20
N GLY A 18 26.37 -16.60 -10.25
CA GLY A 18 26.62 -16.71 -8.81
C GLY A 18 27.61 -15.70 -8.23
N GLN A 19 28.32 -14.91 -9.04
CA GLN A 19 29.24 -13.88 -8.57
C GLN A 19 28.54 -12.53 -8.46
N VAL A 20 28.60 -11.90 -7.28
CA VAL A 20 28.07 -10.55 -7.07
C VAL A 20 28.89 -9.54 -7.86
N VAL A 21 28.23 -8.77 -8.73
CA VAL A 21 28.84 -7.72 -9.55
C VAL A 21 28.36 -6.32 -9.20
N PHE A 22 27.31 -6.21 -8.37
CA PHE A 22 26.77 -4.95 -7.89
C PHE A 22 26.03 -5.16 -6.56
N ASP A 23 26.31 -4.33 -5.55
CA ASP A 23 25.76 -4.45 -4.19
C ASP A 23 25.68 -3.11 -3.45
N ARG A 24 25.56 -1.99 -4.19
CA ARG A 24 25.54 -0.63 -3.63
C ARG A 24 24.24 0.10 -3.96
N LYS A 25 23.93 1.20 -3.24
CA LYS A 25 22.77 2.04 -3.58
C LYS A 25 22.91 2.64 -4.98
N THR A 26 21.78 2.80 -5.68
CA THR A 26 21.71 3.60 -6.91
C THR A 26 21.47 5.07 -6.61
N PRO A 27 21.86 6.00 -7.50
CA PRO A 27 21.51 7.40 -7.39
C PRO A 27 20.00 7.60 -7.25
N ASP A 28 19.61 8.60 -6.44
CA ASP A 28 18.23 9.07 -6.26
C ASP A 28 17.21 7.97 -5.97
N ASN A 29 17.64 6.83 -5.41
CA ASN A 29 16.84 5.63 -5.18
C ASN A 29 16.18 5.01 -6.42
N GLY A 30 16.43 5.51 -7.64
CA GLY A 30 15.86 4.97 -8.88
C GLY A 30 16.76 5.23 -10.08
N SER A 31 17.17 4.16 -10.79
CA SER A 31 18.13 4.28 -11.90
C SER A 31 18.14 3.02 -12.78
N PHE A 32 19.16 2.88 -13.62
CA PHE A 32 19.46 1.67 -14.35
C PHE A 32 20.89 1.19 -14.05
N ILE A 33 21.04 -0.10 -13.75
CA ILE A 33 22.36 -0.75 -13.70
C ILE A 33 22.73 -1.19 -15.12
N ILE A 34 23.89 -0.75 -15.58
CA ILE A 34 24.45 -1.13 -16.89
C ILE A 34 25.42 -2.27 -16.67
N ILE A 35 25.15 -3.42 -17.29
CA ILE A 35 26.06 -4.56 -17.34
C ILE A 35 26.65 -4.59 -18.74
N ASN A 36 27.92 -4.22 -18.87
CA ASN A 36 28.63 -4.19 -20.14
C ASN A 36 29.71 -5.27 -20.16
N ARG A 37 29.43 -6.40 -20.81
CA ARG A 37 30.34 -7.55 -20.96
C ARG A 37 29.97 -8.37 -22.19
N LEU A 38 30.86 -9.30 -22.54
CA LEU A 38 30.52 -10.38 -23.47
C LEU A 38 29.62 -11.41 -22.77
N TRP A 39 28.58 -11.82 -23.47
CA TRP A 39 27.60 -12.80 -23.01
C TRP A 39 27.82 -14.13 -23.72
N ASN A 40 27.73 -15.21 -22.96
CA ASN A 40 27.76 -16.56 -23.49
C ASN A 40 26.42 -17.26 -23.27
N ASN A 41 26.16 -18.30 -24.05
CA ASN A 41 25.02 -19.16 -23.82
C ASN A 41 25.06 -19.68 -22.37
N ASN A 42 23.89 -19.65 -21.72
CA ASN A 42 23.68 -20.07 -20.33
C ASN A 42 24.24 -19.13 -19.25
N ASP A 43 24.69 -17.91 -19.58
CA ASP A 43 24.90 -16.87 -18.55
C ASP A 43 23.58 -16.55 -17.83
N VAL A 44 23.60 -16.53 -16.50
CA VAL A 44 22.44 -16.25 -15.64
C VAL A 44 22.66 -14.94 -14.90
N VAL A 45 21.70 -14.02 -15.03
CA VAL A 45 21.65 -12.77 -14.26
C VAL A 45 20.58 -12.90 -13.19
N LEU A 46 20.95 -12.65 -11.94
CA LEU A 46 20.02 -12.57 -10.81
C LEU A 46 20.02 -11.14 -10.26
N LEU A 47 18.83 -10.52 -10.21
CA LEU A 47 18.61 -9.24 -9.57
C LEU A 47 17.77 -9.45 -8.30
N THR A 48 18.30 -9.02 -7.16
CA THR A 48 17.59 -9.00 -5.89
C THR A 48 17.25 -7.57 -5.51
N LEU A 49 15.97 -7.27 -5.38
CA LEU A 49 15.45 -5.98 -4.93
C LEU A 49 14.93 -6.11 -3.49
N PRO A 50 15.52 -5.40 -2.50
CA PRO A 50 15.00 -5.37 -1.15
C PRO A 50 13.61 -4.72 -1.08
N LEU A 51 12.60 -5.47 -0.65
CA LEU A 51 11.25 -4.95 -0.40
C LEU A 51 11.13 -4.42 1.03
N ASP A 52 10.75 -3.16 1.17
CA ASP A 52 10.58 -2.51 2.47
C ASP A 52 9.33 -1.62 2.51
N PHE A 53 8.92 -1.26 3.73
CA PHE A 53 7.88 -0.26 3.96
C PHE A 53 8.41 1.13 3.64
N THR A 54 7.68 1.87 2.82
CA THR A 54 7.94 3.29 2.60
C THR A 54 6.67 4.10 2.86
N ILE A 55 6.88 5.35 3.29
CA ILE A 55 5.80 6.30 3.55
C ILE A 55 5.96 7.43 2.55
N LYS A 56 4.90 7.71 1.79
CA LYS A 56 4.83 8.91 0.97
C LYS A 56 4.01 9.96 1.70
N THR A 57 4.61 11.11 1.95
CA THR A 57 3.92 12.27 2.54
C THR A 57 3.44 13.20 1.45
N TRP A 58 2.15 13.55 1.48
CA TRP A 58 1.52 14.48 0.56
C TRP A 58 1.40 15.85 1.22
N THR A 59 2.44 16.66 1.11
CA THR A 59 2.52 17.98 1.79
C THR A 59 1.40 18.92 1.37
N GLN A 60 1.05 18.94 0.08
CA GLN A 60 -0.06 19.74 -0.46
C GLN A 60 -1.44 19.20 -0.08
N ASN A 61 -1.53 17.92 0.31
CA ASN A 61 -2.76 17.28 0.76
C ASN A 61 -2.74 17.09 2.27
N LYS A 62 -2.65 18.23 2.98
CA LYS A 62 -2.79 18.32 4.45
C LYS A 62 -1.79 17.46 5.23
N ASN A 63 -0.59 17.26 4.69
CA ASN A 63 0.46 16.39 5.23
C ASN A 63 -0.01 14.94 5.47
N SER A 64 -1.01 14.47 4.72
CA SER A 64 -1.45 13.07 4.76
C SER A 64 -0.37 12.13 4.24
N VAL A 65 -0.50 10.84 4.57
CA VAL A 65 0.49 9.82 4.25
C VAL A 65 -0.13 8.62 3.54
N SER A 66 0.63 8.02 2.64
CA SER A 66 0.32 6.72 2.03
C SER A 66 1.38 5.70 2.43
N ILE A 67 0.93 4.48 2.69
CA ILE A 67 1.81 3.36 3.05
C ILE A 67 2.06 2.50 1.82
N HIS A 68 3.33 2.18 1.59
CA HIS A 68 3.76 1.34 0.49
C HIS A 68 4.60 0.18 1.00
N TYR A 69 4.60 -0.93 0.26
CA TYR A 69 5.54 -2.03 0.42
C TYR A 69 6.09 -2.41 -0.96
N GLY A 70 7.34 -2.01 -1.23
CA GLY A 70 7.89 -2.00 -2.57
C GLY A 70 7.02 -1.21 -3.57
N PRO A 71 6.56 -1.83 -4.68
CA PRO A 71 5.72 -1.13 -5.67
C PRO A 71 4.25 -0.99 -5.26
N LEU A 72 3.82 -1.64 -4.18
CA LEU A 72 2.42 -1.72 -3.81
C LEU A 72 2.03 -0.58 -2.88
N THR A 73 0.96 0.14 -3.24
CA THR A 73 0.30 1.11 -2.37
C THR A 73 -0.86 0.42 -1.65
N PHE A 74 -1.07 0.76 -0.37
CA PHE A 74 -2.08 0.12 0.46
C PHE A 74 -3.21 1.09 0.85
N SER A 75 -4.42 0.55 0.91
CA SER A 75 -5.64 1.23 1.37
C SER A 75 -6.19 0.55 2.61
N LEU A 76 -7.01 1.24 3.39
CA LEU A 76 -7.74 0.65 4.51
C LEU A 76 -8.65 -0.49 4.01
N ALA A 77 -8.66 -1.62 4.72
CA ALA A 77 -9.67 -2.65 4.56
C ALA A 77 -11.00 -2.11 5.11
N ILE A 78 -11.89 -1.70 4.22
CA ILE A 78 -13.23 -1.24 4.58
C ILE A 78 -14.19 -2.38 4.27
N ASP A 79 -14.98 -2.79 5.24
CA ASP A 79 -16.06 -3.76 5.02
C ASP A 79 -17.09 -3.12 4.10
N GLU A 80 -17.50 -3.85 3.07
CA GLU A 80 -18.37 -3.34 2.01
C GLU A 80 -19.78 -3.92 2.17
N GLN A 81 -20.81 -3.09 2.02
CA GLN A 81 -22.19 -3.53 1.81
C GLN A 81 -22.62 -3.10 0.41
N TYR A 82 -23.18 -4.07 -0.33
CA TYR A 82 -23.68 -3.88 -1.69
C TYR A 82 -25.20 -3.85 -1.67
N ASN A 83 -25.77 -2.74 -2.14
CA ASN A 83 -27.21 -2.59 -2.32
C ASN A 83 -27.49 -2.52 -3.82
N ARG A 84 -28.30 -3.44 -4.36
CA ARG A 84 -28.73 -3.31 -5.76
C ARG A 84 -29.71 -2.14 -5.86
N ILE A 85 -29.41 -1.19 -6.74
CA ILE A 85 -30.22 0.02 -6.94
C ILE A 85 -30.89 0.06 -8.32
N GLY A 86 -30.50 -0.85 -9.22
CA GLY A 86 -31.04 -0.88 -10.58
C GLY A 86 -30.38 -1.93 -11.47
N GLY A 87 -30.37 -1.63 -12.76
CA GLY A 87 -29.78 -2.46 -13.81
C GLY A 87 -30.53 -3.78 -14.08
N THR A 88 -30.03 -4.55 -15.04
CA THR A 88 -30.53 -5.90 -15.34
C THR A 88 -29.77 -6.96 -14.53
N ASN A 89 -30.09 -8.24 -14.70
CA ASN A 89 -29.32 -9.30 -14.03
C ASN A 89 -27.94 -9.50 -14.68
N GLU A 90 -27.83 -9.21 -15.98
CA GLU A 90 -26.59 -9.22 -16.75
C GLU A 90 -25.75 -7.96 -16.47
N TRP A 91 -26.41 -6.83 -16.20
CA TRP A 91 -25.79 -5.53 -15.92
C TRP A 91 -26.36 -4.90 -14.65
N PRO A 92 -26.10 -5.49 -13.47
CA PRO A 92 -26.66 -5.00 -12.23
C PRO A 92 -25.97 -3.71 -11.80
N GLU A 93 -26.76 -2.77 -11.29
CA GLU A 93 -26.26 -1.53 -10.71
C GLU A 93 -26.29 -1.65 -9.19
N TYR A 94 -25.14 -1.40 -8.56
CA TYR A 94 -24.97 -1.48 -7.12
C TYR A 94 -24.48 -0.16 -6.54
N GLU A 95 -25.09 0.25 -5.44
CA GLU A 95 -24.48 1.16 -4.47
C GLU A 95 -23.58 0.33 -3.55
N VAL A 96 -22.36 0.83 -3.29
CA VAL A 96 -21.42 0.22 -2.35
C VAL A 96 -21.17 1.20 -1.22
N ILE A 97 -21.52 0.80 0.01
CA ILE A 97 -21.36 1.63 1.21
C ILE A 97 -20.41 0.99 2.21
N ALA A 98 -19.72 1.83 2.98
CA ALA A 98 -18.84 1.39 4.05
C ALA A 98 -19.67 0.82 5.22
N LYS A 99 -19.35 -0.40 5.63
CA LYS A 99 -19.92 -1.11 6.78
C LYS A 99 -19.01 -1.08 8.01
N SER A 100 -17.74 -0.73 7.83
CA SER A 100 -16.79 -0.47 8.91
C SER A 100 -16.35 1.00 8.95
N ASN A 101 -15.73 1.39 10.05
CA ASN A 101 -15.15 2.73 10.18
C ASN A 101 -14.05 2.94 9.14
N TRP A 102 -14.01 4.12 8.54
CA TRP A 102 -12.99 4.51 7.56
C TRP A 102 -12.16 5.71 8.01
N ASN A 103 -12.67 6.45 9.00
CA ASN A 103 -12.13 7.72 9.48
C ASN A 103 -10.99 7.51 10.49
N TYR A 104 -9.89 6.91 10.02
CA TYR A 104 -8.72 6.62 10.84
C TYR A 104 -7.53 7.52 10.47
N GLY A 105 -6.80 7.97 11.49
CA GLY A 105 -5.45 8.51 11.32
C GLY A 105 -4.40 7.49 11.77
N LEU A 106 -3.25 7.47 11.09
CA LEU A 106 -2.16 6.52 11.39
C LEU A 106 -1.25 7.03 12.51
N LEU A 107 -0.88 6.12 13.41
CA LEU A 107 0.19 6.37 14.39
C LEU A 107 1.54 6.01 13.77
N LEU A 108 2.26 7.02 13.30
CA LEU A 108 3.59 6.81 12.71
C LEU A 108 4.67 6.52 13.76
N SER A 109 4.45 6.90 15.01
CA SER A 109 5.34 6.60 16.13
C SER A 109 5.47 5.11 16.41
N SER A 110 4.49 4.29 16.01
CA SER A 110 4.47 2.84 16.20
C SER A 110 4.81 2.08 14.90
N ARG A 111 5.62 2.67 14.02
CA ARG A 111 6.00 2.06 12.73
C ARG A 111 6.74 0.73 12.91
N ASP A 112 7.53 0.62 13.98
CA ASP A 112 8.22 -0.59 14.41
C ASP A 112 7.28 -1.77 14.71
N GLN A 113 6.01 -1.48 15.02
CA GLN A 113 4.98 -2.47 15.33
C GLN A 113 4.20 -2.95 14.09
N TRP A 114 4.47 -2.39 12.90
CA TRP A 114 3.73 -2.78 11.69
C TRP A 114 4.06 -4.20 11.27
N LYS A 115 3.03 -4.98 10.90
CA LYS A 115 3.18 -6.38 10.52
C LYS A 115 2.70 -6.62 9.10
N LEU A 116 3.60 -7.08 8.24
CA LEU A 116 3.26 -7.59 6.91
C LEU A 116 2.88 -9.06 7.03
N SER A 117 1.68 -9.41 6.54
CA SER A 117 1.26 -10.79 6.36
C SER A 117 1.21 -11.12 4.87
N ARG A 118 1.81 -12.25 4.46
CA ARG A 118 1.71 -12.77 3.10
C ARG A 118 0.88 -14.05 3.12
N VAL A 119 -0.13 -14.10 2.27
CA VAL A 119 -0.99 -15.28 2.10
C VAL A 119 -0.37 -16.14 1.00
N LYS A 120 0.08 -17.35 1.36
CA LYS A 120 0.58 -18.30 0.37
C LYS A 120 -0.61 -18.86 -0.40
N LYS A 121 -0.84 -18.38 -1.62
CA LYS A 121 -1.84 -18.98 -2.49
C LYS A 121 -1.37 -20.34 -3.00
N THR A 122 -2.26 -21.32 -2.91
CA THR A 122 -2.10 -22.65 -3.51
C THR A 122 -2.83 -22.75 -4.85
N ASN A 123 -3.79 -21.86 -5.13
CA ASN A 123 -4.53 -21.79 -6.38
C ASN A 123 -4.50 -20.36 -6.96
N TYR A 124 -4.00 -20.22 -8.19
CA TYR A 124 -3.81 -18.93 -8.87
C TYR A 124 -4.97 -18.54 -9.79
N THR A 125 -6.06 -19.32 -9.84
CA THR A 125 -7.21 -19.02 -10.71
C THR A 125 -8.19 -18.02 -10.10
N GLU A 126 -8.06 -17.69 -8.81
CA GLU A 126 -8.93 -16.74 -8.13
C GLU A 126 -8.60 -15.28 -8.49
N ASN A 127 -9.63 -14.43 -8.51
CA ASN A 127 -9.46 -13.00 -8.76
C ASN A 127 -8.73 -12.32 -7.59
N ILE A 128 -7.46 -11.95 -7.80
CA ILE A 128 -6.60 -11.28 -6.80
C ILE A 128 -6.93 -9.80 -6.57
N PHE A 129 -7.90 -9.24 -7.30
CA PHE A 129 -8.39 -7.87 -7.15
C PHE A 129 -9.63 -7.77 -6.25
N THR A 130 -9.90 -8.78 -5.43
CA THR A 130 -10.94 -8.75 -4.40
C THR A 130 -10.32 -8.82 -3.01
N GLN A 131 -11.00 -8.26 -1.99
CA GLN A 131 -10.47 -8.17 -0.62
C GLN A 131 -10.19 -9.55 -0.01
N GLU A 132 -11.00 -10.56 -0.36
CA GLU A 132 -10.93 -11.93 0.13
C GLU A 132 -9.68 -12.67 -0.38
N ASN A 133 -9.21 -12.28 -1.56
CA ASN A 133 -8.23 -13.02 -2.35
C ASN A 133 -6.88 -12.31 -2.45
N ILE A 134 -6.65 -11.27 -1.65
CA ILE A 134 -5.40 -10.52 -1.66
C ILE A 134 -4.21 -11.39 -1.23
N PRO A 135 -3.04 -11.25 -1.87
CA PRO A 135 -1.85 -12.04 -1.54
C PRO A 135 -1.12 -11.53 -0.29
N MET A 136 -1.45 -10.35 0.21
CA MET A 136 -0.82 -9.76 1.40
C MET A 136 -1.67 -8.66 2.01
N ASN A 137 -1.43 -8.38 3.29
CA ASN A 137 -1.99 -7.26 4.02
C ASN A 137 -0.97 -6.72 5.03
N ILE A 138 -1.20 -5.50 5.53
CA ILE A 138 -0.38 -4.86 6.54
C ILE A 138 -1.26 -4.51 7.73
N GLN A 139 -0.85 -4.90 8.93
CA GLN A 139 -1.45 -4.40 10.17
C GLN A 139 -0.66 -3.19 10.67
N VAL A 140 -1.37 -2.08 10.90
CA VAL A 140 -0.81 -0.83 11.41
C VAL A 140 -1.62 -0.34 12.61
N ARG A 141 -1.01 0.48 13.47
CA ARG A 141 -1.74 1.15 14.54
C ARG A 141 -2.35 2.45 14.03
N ALA A 142 -3.59 2.67 14.38
CA ALA A 142 -4.36 3.85 14.00
C ALA A 142 -5.29 4.27 15.15
N ARG A 143 -5.81 5.49 15.06
CA ARG A 143 -6.83 6.00 15.98
C ARG A 143 -7.96 6.60 15.17
N ARG A 144 -9.19 6.39 15.60
CA ARG A 144 -10.37 7.00 14.95
C ARG A 144 -10.31 8.52 15.07
N ILE A 145 -10.84 9.22 14.08
CA ILE A 145 -10.98 10.68 14.03
C ILE A 145 -12.47 10.97 13.86
N PRO A 146 -13.26 11.02 14.94
CA PRO A 146 -14.72 11.16 14.87
C PRO A 146 -15.18 12.41 14.13
N GLN A 147 -14.38 13.48 14.13
CA GLN A 147 -14.65 14.73 13.43
C GLN A 147 -14.40 14.68 11.92
N TRP A 148 -13.66 13.67 11.43
CA TRP A 148 -13.49 13.45 9.99
C TRP A 148 -14.65 12.59 9.50
N ILE A 149 -15.70 13.27 9.05
CA ILE A 149 -16.96 12.68 8.63
C ILE A 149 -17.16 12.85 7.12
N LYS A 150 -18.24 12.24 6.60
CA LYS A 150 -18.67 12.46 5.23
C LYS A 150 -19.14 13.90 5.03
N ASP A 151 -19.06 14.41 3.81
CA ASP A 151 -19.60 15.71 3.44
C ASP A 151 -21.11 15.64 3.12
N GLN A 152 -21.65 16.74 2.61
CA GLN A 152 -23.06 16.87 2.24
C GLN A 152 -23.48 15.94 1.08
N GLU A 153 -22.52 15.51 0.25
CA GLU A 153 -22.73 14.59 -0.86
C GLU A 153 -22.55 13.12 -0.43
N ASN A 154 -22.43 12.86 0.88
CA ASN A 154 -22.26 11.53 1.47
C ASN A 154 -20.97 10.82 0.98
N VAL A 155 -19.96 11.59 0.55
CA VAL A 155 -18.61 11.11 0.24
C VAL A 155 -17.62 11.48 1.34
N VAL A 156 -16.40 10.96 1.29
CA VAL A 156 -15.34 11.27 2.27
C VAL A 156 -15.14 12.79 2.34
N GLY A 157 -15.27 13.35 3.54
CA GLY A 157 -14.99 14.76 3.77
C GLY A 157 -13.52 15.09 3.59
N ILE A 158 -13.23 16.38 3.47
CA ILE A 158 -11.86 16.90 3.30
C ILE A 158 -10.96 16.40 4.44
N LEU A 159 -9.74 15.98 4.08
CA LEU A 159 -8.75 15.55 5.05
C LEU A 159 -8.48 16.64 6.10
N PRO A 160 -8.47 16.31 7.40
CA PRO A 160 -7.99 17.21 8.42
C PRO A 160 -6.49 17.47 8.25
N GLN A 161 -6.03 18.62 8.77
CA GLN A 161 -4.60 18.93 8.81
C GLN A 161 -3.87 17.93 9.72
N SER A 162 -2.87 17.24 9.18
CA SER A 162 -2.02 16.35 9.98
C SER A 162 -0.90 17.13 10.68
N PRO A 163 -0.48 16.71 11.90
CA PRO A 163 -1.09 15.65 12.71
C PRO A 163 -2.41 16.08 13.36
N VAL A 164 -3.30 15.12 13.61
CA VAL A 164 -4.63 15.31 14.17
C VAL A 164 -4.66 14.82 15.61
N GLU A 165 -5.25 15.60 16.51
CA GLU A 165 -5.56 15.15 17.86
C GLU A 165 -6.84 14.31 17.87
N SER A 166 -6.79 13.17 18.56
CA SER A 166 -7.96 12.36 18.84
C SER A 166 -7.84 11.72 20.21
N LYS A 167 -8.97 11.66 20.94
CA LYS A 167 -9.09 11.03 22.26
C LYS A 167 -9.56 9.58 22.19
N GLU A 168 -9.78 9.07 20.98
CA GLU A 168 -10.15 7.67 20.77
C GLU A 168 -8.98 6.74 21.15
N ILE A 169 -9.27 5.47 21.33
CA ILE A 169 -8.25 4.49 21.68
C ILE A 169 -7.44 4.08 20.44
N ASP A 170 -6.21 3.62 20.68
CA ASP A 170 -5.39 3.06 19.62
C ASP A 170 -5.91 1.67 19.23
N GLU A 171 -6.11 1.47 17.94
CA GLU A 171 -6.60 0.23 17.34
C GLU A 171 -5.60 -0.29 16.31
N THR A 172 -5.65 -1.59 16.06
CA THR A 172 -4.94 -2.18 14.91
C THR A 172 -5.90 -2.21 13.74
N VAL A 173 -5.54 -1.58 12.64
CA VAL A 173 -6.30 -1.61 11.39
C VAL A 173 -5.51 -2.38 10.33
N THR A 174 -6.25 -3.00 9.41
CA THR A 174 -5.68 -3.76 8.30
C THR A 174 -5.66 -2.88 7.05
N LEU A 175 -4.53 -2.84 6.37
CA LEU A 175 -4.37 -2.26 5.05
C LEU A 175 -4.20 -3.36 4.00
N ILE A 176 -4.82 -3.18 2.85
CA ILE A 176 -4.82 -4.12 1.72
C ILE A 176 -4.27 -3.43 0.46
N PRO A 177 -3.75 -4.18 -0.53
CA PRO A 177 -3.31 -3.59 -1.80
C PRO A 177 -4.43 -2.72 -2.40
N MET A 178 -4.11 -1.48 -2.75
CA MET A 178 -5.09 -0.48 -3.21
C MET A 178 -5.93 -0.97 -4.38
N GLY A 179 -5.36 -1.80 -5.26
CA GLY A 179 -6.05 -2.39 -6.40
C GLY A 179 -7.19 -3.35 -6.03
N ALA A 180 -7.19 -3.89 -4.81
CA ALA A 180 -8.25 -4.77 -4.29
C ALA A 180 -9.29 -4.03 -3.43
N ALA A 181 -9.07 -2.75 -3.12
CA ALA A 181 -10.02 -1.91 -2.42
C ALA A 181 -10.96 -1.22 -3.44
N ARG A 182 -12.27 -1.26 -3.22
CA ARG A 182 -13.26 -0.51 -4.04
C ARG A 182 -13.64 0.80 -3.38
N LEU A 183 -13.94 0.76 -2.08
CA LEU A 183 -13.97 1.95 -1.23
C LEU A 183 -12.55 2.24 -0.73
N ARG A 184 -12.05 3.45 -0.94
CA ARG A 184 -10.62 3.74 -0.80
C ARG A 184 -10.33 4.90 0.14
N ILE A 185 -9.69 4.58 1.25
CA ILE A 185 -8.83 5.50 1.99
C ILE A 185 -7.39 5.04 1.78
N THR A 186 -6.61 5.85 1.05
CA THR A 186 -5.21 5.59 0.69
C THR A 186 -4.28 6.72 1.12
N ALA A 187 -4.84 7.89 1.42
CA ALA A 187 -4.17 9.02 2.04
C ALA A 187 -4.76 9.18 3.44
N PHE A 188 -3.94 8.94 4.45
CA PHE A 188 -4.35 8.96 5.85
C PHE A 188 -3.83 10.23 6.52
N PRO A 189 -4.63 10.90 7.35
CA PRO A 189 -4.05 11.84 8.29
C PRO A 189 -3.15 11.10 9.29
N THR A 190 -2.20 11.79 9.90
CA THR A 190 -1.41 11.24 11.01
C THR A 190 -1.97 11.69 12.34
N ILE A 191 -1.71 10.93 13.41
CA ILE A 191 -2.16 11.26 14.77
C ILE A 191 -1.05 11.99 15.53
N ALA A 192 -1.40 13.04 16.27
CA ALA A 192 -0.49 13.74 17.17
C ALA A 192 -0.07 12.82 18.33
N GLN A 193 1.19 12.94 18.77
CA GLN A 193 1.72 12.15 19.88
C GLN A 193 1.12 12.60 21.21
#